data_AF-A0A532TIU1-F1
#
_entry.id   AF-A0A532TIU1-F1
#
_cell.length_a   1.000
_cell.length_b   1.000
_cell.length_c   1.000
_cell.angle_alpha   90.00
_cell.angle_beta   90.00
_cell.angle_gamma   90.00
#
_symmetry.space_group_name_H-M   'P 1'
#
loop_
_entity.id
_entity.type
_entity.pdbx_description
1 polymer ?
#
loop_
_entity_poly.entity_id
_entity_poly.type
_entity_poly.pdbx_seq_one_letter_code
_entity_poly.pdbx_strand_id
1 'polypeptide(L)'
;MESDSKVIKVQFPIGYIKILIKNNKIFLLDREVNIPFNYHSENFIWITFEYNGIQHYTFPNYFNKNINQLDSFLNGVINDLLKIYLLYHNGIILFEFPYWICPKMNRPNRIKDFIKNEVNSFFTNYIK
;
A
#
# COMPACT_ATOMS: atom_id res chain seq x y z
N MET A 1 -33.69 -3.99 -12.55
CA MET A 1 -32.22 -4.05 -12.41
C MET A 1 -31.89 -3.38 -11.10
N GLU A 2 -31.59 -4.16 -10.06
CA GLU A 2 -31.11 -3.60 -8.79
C GLU A 2 -29.85 -2.78 -9.07
N SER A 3 -29.80 -1.56 -8.55
CA SER A 3 -28.57 -0.78 -8.64
C SER A 3 -27.56 -1.40 -7.69
N ASP A 4 -26.57 -2.12 -8.23
CA ASP A 4 -25.46 -2.64 -7.45
C ASP A 4 -24.76 -1.47 -6.76
N SER A 5 -25.02 -1.37 -5.47
CA SER A 5 -24.46 -0.35 -4.60
C SER A 5 -23.82 -1.05 -3.41
N LYS A 6 -22.52 -0.82 -3.23
CA LYS A 6 -21.72 -1.46 -2.19
C LYS A 6 -21.03 -0.39 -1.36
N VAL A 7 -21.21 -0.47 -0.04
CA VAL A 7 -20.49 0.38 0.91
C VAL A 7 -19.27 -0.39 1.38
N ILE A 8 -18.11 0.25 1.30
CA ILE A 8 -16.82 -0.33 1.67
C ILE A 8 -16.12 0.59 2.66
N LYS A 9 -15.51 0.01 3.68
CA LYS A 9 -14.59 0.72 4.57
C LYS A 9 -13.16 0.36 4.19
N VAL A 10 -12.31 1.38 4.05
CA VAL A 10 -10.91 1.23 3.63
C VAL A 10 -10.02 1.83 4.71
N GLN A 11 -9.21 1.00 5.34
CA GLN A 11 -8.27 1.43 6.38
C GLN A 11 -6.89 1.68 5.79
N PHE A 12 -6.29 2.80 6.20
CA PHE A 12 -4.92 3.20 5.95
C PHE A 12 -4.14 3.30 7.28
N PRO A 13 -2.80 3.39 7.25
CA PRO A 13 -2.00 3.57 8.47
C PRO A 13 -2.36 4.83 9.27
N ILE A 14 -2.93 5.84 8.62
CA ILE A 14 -3.24 7.15 9.20
C ILE A 14 -4.72 7.36 9.53
N GLY A 15 -5.59 6.37 9.31
CA GLY A 15 -7.04 6.48 9.48
C GLY A 15 -7.82 5.66 8.47
N TYR A 16 -9.13 5.87 8.37
CA TYR A 16 -9.96 5.16 7.38
C TYR A 16 -10.85 6.11 6.58
N ILE A 17 -11.31 5.60 5.43
CA ILE A 17 -12.36 6.22 4.63
C ILE A 17 -13.50 5.24 4.42
N LYS A 18 -14.72 5.76 4.34
CA LYS A 18 -15.91 5.01 3.95
C LYS A 18 -16.33 5.46 2.57
N ILE A 19 -16.46 4.53 1.64
CA ILE A 19 -16.81 4.82 0.25
C ILE A 19 -18.07 4.05 -0.16
N LEU A 20 -18.84 4.64 -1.07
CA LEU A 20 -19.94 4.02 -1.79
C LEU A 20 -19.52 3.80 -3.23
N ILE A 21 -19.58 2.56 -3.70
CA ILE A 21 -19.49 2.22 -5.11
C ILE A 21 -20.92 2.07 -5.63
N LYS A 22 -21.32 2.89 -6.61
CA LYS A 22 -22.63 2.81 -7.25
C LYS A 22 -22.49 3.13 -8.74
N ASN A 23 -22.97 2.25 -9.61
CA ASN A 23 -22.92 2.44 -11.06
C ASN A 23 -21.49 2.76 -11.56
N ASN A 24 -20.48 2.01 -11.10
CA ASN A 24 -19.04 2.25 -11.38
C ASN A 24 -18.50 3.63 -10.97
N LYS A 25 -19.21 4.37 -10.12
CA LYS A 25 -18.75 5.63 -9.53
C LYS A 25 -18.43 5.42 -8.06
N ILE A 26 -17.33 6.03 -7.61
CA ILE A 26 -16.89 6.02 -6.22
C ILE A 26 -17.28 7.35 -5.58
N PHE A 27 -18.01 7.28 -4.46
CA PHE A 27 -18.39 8.43 -3.65
C PHE A 27 -17.78 8.30 -2.27
N LEU A 28 -17.12 9.35 -1.78
CA LEU A 28 -16.67 9.42 -0.39
C LEU A 28 -17.88 9.70 0.51
N LEU A 29 -18.12 8.83 1.48
CA LEU A 29 -19.17 8.99 2.48
C LEU A 29 -18.62 9.59 3.78
N ASP A 30 -17.45 9.13 4.23
CA ASP A 30 -16.88 9.54 5.51
C ASP A 30 -15.35 9.40 5.55
N ARG A 31 -14.69 10.13 6.46
CA ARG A 31 -13.25 10.07 6.73
C ARG A 31 -12.96 10.25 8.22
N GLU A 32 -12.07 9.42 8.75
CA GLU A 32 -11.53 9.59 10.10
C GLU A 32 -10.00 9.46 10.06
N VAL A 33 -9.30 10.33 10.79
CA VAL A 33 -7.83 10.45 10.80
C VAL A 33 -7.32 10.18 12.22
N ASN A 34 -6.11 9.67 12.35
CA ASN A 34 -5.43 9.38 13.63
C ASN A 34 -6.09 8.29 14.48
N ILE A 35 -6.66 7.27 13.83
CA ILE A 35 -7.17 6.13 14.55
C ILE A 35 -5.98 5.22 14.88
N PRO A 36 -5.77 4.83 16.15
CA PRO A 36 -4.76 3.86 16.49
C PRO A 36 -4.99 2.58 15.67
N PHE A 37 -3.90 1.96 15.22
CA PHE A 37 -3.94 0.77 14.38
C PHE A 37 -4.49 -0.42 15.17
N ASN A 38 -5.80 -0.46 15.36
CA ASN A 38 -6.50 -1.54 16.04
C ASN A 38 -6.85 -2.60 15.01
N TYR A 39 -6.07 -3.68 15.06
CA TYR A 39 -6.33 -4.87 14.27
C TYR A 39 -7.71 -5.45 14.58
N HIS A 40 -8.32 -6.01 13.54
CA HIS A 40 -9.52 -6.86 13.55
C HIS A 40 -10.88 -6.15 13.63
N SER A 41 -11.38 -5.78 12.46
CA SER A 41 -12.81 -5.98 12.19
C SER A 41 -13.00 -6.55 10.78
N GLU A 42 -13.96 -7.46 10.64
CA GLU A 42 -14.14 -8.35 9.47
C GLU A 42 -14.62 -7.63 8.20
N ASN A 43 -14.81 -6.31 8.23
CA ASN A 43 -15.48 -5.56 7.17
C ASN A 43 -14.63 -4.41 6.56
N PHE A 44 -13.31 -4.46 6.71
CA PHE A 44 -12.41 -3.46 6.13
C PHE A 44 -11.53 -4.06 5.03
N ILE A 45 -11.33 -3.27 3.98
CA ILE A 45 -10.19 -3.44 3.07
C ILE A 45 -9.01 -2.71 3.70
N TRP A 46 -7.94 -3.42 3.99
CA TRP A 46 -6.75 -2.86 4.60
C TRP A 46 -5.73 -2.52 3.52
N ILE A 47 -5.26 -1.28 3.49
CA ILE A 47 -4.28 -0.80 2.53
C ILE A 47 -3.10 -0.18 3.29
N THR A 48 -1.88 -0.60 2.95
CA THR A 48 -0.65 0.02 3.43
C THR A 48 0.24 0.44 2.26
N PHE A 49 1.15 1.37 2.52
CA PHE A 49 2.09 1.89 1.53
C PHE A 49 3.51 1.73 2.05
N GLU A 50 4.41 1.32 1.17
CA GLU A 50 5.83 1.20 1.48
C GLU A 50 6.69 1.89 0.42
N TYR A 51 7.75 2.57 0.85
CA TYR A 51 8.71 3.16 -0.07
C TYR A 51 9.86 2.19 -0.34
N ASN A 52 10.03 1.81 -1.61
CA ASN A 52 11.16 0.99 -2.03
C ASN A 52 12.29 1.89 -2.55
N GLY A 53 13.38 1.96 -1.80
CA GLY A 53 14.56 2.75 -2.13
C GLY A 53 15.37 2.19 -3.31
N ILE A 54 16.34 2.98 -3.80
CA ILE A 54 17.18 2.63 -4.96
C ILE A 54 17.94 1.31 -4.78
N GLN A 55 18.23 0.91 -3.53
CA GLN A 55 18.95 -0.32 -3.20
C GLN A 55 18.20 -1.60 -3.63
N HIS A 56 16.88 -1.54 -3.84
CA HIS A 56 16.07 -2.67 -4.28
C HIS A 56 16.15 -2.90 -5.80
N TYR A 57 16.70 -1.96 -6.57
CA TYR A 57 16.62 -1.96 -8.03
C TYR A 57 17.96 -1.86 -8.75
N THR A 58 19.03 -1.57 -8.04
CA THR A 58 20.35 -1.35 -8.62
C THR A 58 21.35 -2.37 -8.08
N PHE A 59 22.18 -2.90 -8.97
CA PHE A 59 23.24 -3.85 -8.62
C PHE A 59 24.56 -3.44 -9.29
N PRO A 60 25.72 -3.52 -8.60
CA PRO A 60 25.88 -3.85 -7.18
C PRO A 60 25.40 -2.70 -6.28
N ASN A 61 24.65 -3.01 -5.22
CA ASN A 61 24.22 -2.00 -4.25
C ASN A 61 25.28 -1.84 -3.13
N TYR A 62 25.04 -0.92 -2.19
CA TYR A 62 25.95 -0.65 -1.07
C TYR A 62 26.26 -1.90 -0.21
N PHE A 63 25.34 -2.87 -0.17
CA PHE A 63 25.47 -4.08 0.63
C PHE A 63 26.30 -5.20 -0.04
N ASN A 64 26.75 -4.99 -1.28
CA ASN A 64 27.55 -5.98 -2.00
C ASN A 64 29.07 -5.82 -1.82
N LYS A 65 29.53 -4.92 -0.93
CA LYS A 65 30.96 -4.56 -0.86
C LYS A 65 31.80 -5.46 0.06
N ASN A 66 31.21 -6.21 0.98
CA ASN A 66 31.91 -7.22 1.80
C ASN A 66 30.97 -8.33 2.30
N ILE A 67 31.53 -9.47 2.73
CA ILE A 67 30.77 -10.67 3.15
C ILE A 67 29.76 -10.39 4.27
N ASN A 68 30.13 -9.59 5.28
CA ASN A 68 29.22 -9.24 6.38
C ASN A 68 28.03 -8.37 5.91
N GLN A 69 28.20 -7.59 4.84
CA GLN A 69 27.11 -6.85 4.22
C GLN A 69 26.21 -7.74 3.35
N LEU A 70 26.73 -8.82 2.78
CA LEU A 70 25.92 -9.80 2.05
C LEU A 70 24.91 -10.49 2.98
N ASP A 71 25.33 -10.93 4.16
CA ASP A 71 24.42 -11.53 5.15
C ASP A 71 23.36 -10.51 5.61
N SER A 72 23.77 -9.26 5.80
CA SER A 72 22.86 -8.17 6.15
C SER A 72 21.83 -7.91 5.03
N PHE A 73 22.26 -7.98 3.76
CA PHE A 73 21.38 -7.87 2.60
C PHE A 73 20.38 -9.03 2.54
N LEU A 74 20.86 -10.27 2.68
CA LEU A 74 20.00 -11.45 2.64
C LEU A 74 18.96 -11.42 3.77
N ASN A 75 19.36 -11.02 4.98
CA ASN A 75 18.43 -10.82 6.09
C ASN A 75 17.38 -9.73 5.78
N GLY A 76 17.79 -8.62 5.14
CA GLY A 76 16.85 -7.59 4.67
C GLY A 76 15.84 -8.15 3.68
N VAL A 77 16.31 -8.90 2.67
CA VAL A 77 15.44 -9.55 1.68
C VAL A 77 14.47 -10.55 2.34
N ILE A 78 14.96 -11.37 3.28
CA ILE A 78 14.11 -12.33 4.01
C ILE A 78 13.03 -11.59 4.82
N ASN A 79 13.41 -10.51 5.52
CA ASN A 79 12.46 -9.71 6.29
C ASN A 79 11.40 -9.06 5.39
N ASP A 80 11.78 -8.56 4.21
CA ASP A 80 10.85 -8.01 3.24
C ASP A 80 9.87 -9.07 2.72
N LEU A 81 10.37 -10.26 2.38
CA LEU A 81 9.53 -11.38 1.95
C LEU A 81 8.58 -11.85 3.06
N LEU A 82 9.06 -11.97 4.30
CA LEU A 82 8.23 -12.32 5.45
C LEU A 82 7.14 -11.29 5.72
N LYS A 83 7.47 -10.00 5.60
CA LYS A 83 6.50 -8.90 5.72
C LYS A 83 5.43 -8.98 4.64
N ILE A 84 5.82 -9.16 3.37
CA ILE A 84 4.87 -9.32 2.25
C ILE A 84 3.95 -10.53 2.50
N TYR A 85 4.53 -11.66 2.92
CA TYR A 85 3.80 -12.87 3.27
C TYR A 85 2.77 -12.62 4.38
N LEU A 86 3.18 -11.98 5.47
CA LEU A 86 2.29 -11.66 6.59
C LEU A 86 1.16 -10.72 6.18
N LEU A 87 1.44 -9.69 5.37
CA LEU A 87 0.41 -8.79 4.86
C LEU A 87 -0.61 -9.53 4.00
N TYR A 88 -0.14 -10.35 3.05
CA TYR A 88 -1.00 -11.16 2.20
C TYR A 88 -1.89 -12.11 3.00
N HIS A 89 -1.32 -12.83 3.96
CA HIS A 89 -2.07 -13.78 4.80
C HIS A 89 -3.11 -13.12 5.71
N ASN A 90 -2.93 -11.84 6.03
CA ASN A 90 -3.90 -11.05 6.81
C ASN A 90 -4.89 -10.26 5.92
N GLY A 91 -4.88 -10.49 4.59
CA GLY A 91 -5.76 -9.79 3.66
C GLY A 91 -5.45 -8.29 3.53
N ILE A 92 -4.22 -7.89 3.83
CA ILE A 92 -3.75 -6.51 3.74
C ILE A 92 -3.11 -6.29 2.37
N ILE A 93 -3.57 -5.26 1.67
CA ILE A 93 -3.04 -4.85 0.37
C ILE A 93 -1.85 -3.93 0.61
N LEU A 94 -0.70 -4.31 0.05
CA LEU A 94 0.51 -3.50 0.04
C LEU A 94 0.64 -2.80 -1.32
N PHE A 95 0.74 -1.47 -1.32
CA PHE A 95 1.20 -0.72 -2.49
C PHE A 95 2.64 -0.27 -2.29
N GLU A 96 3.52 -0.74 -3.17
CA GLU A 96 4.92 -0.34 -3.18
C GLU A 96 5.09 0.96 -3.99
N PHE A 97 5.76 1.94 -3.39
CA PHE A 97 6.08 3.24 -3.97
C PHE A 97 7.56 3.23 -4.40
N PRO A 98 7.86 3.08 -5.69
CA PRO A 98 9.24 2.93 -6.13
C PRO A 98 10.02 4.26 -6.13
N TYR A 99 11.33 4.18 -5.87
CA TYR A 99 12.17 5.36 -5.68
C TYR A 99 12.16 6.36 -6.85
N TRP A 100 12.04 5.89 -8.09
CA TRP A 100 12.08 6.79 -9.27
C TRP A 100 10.88 7.73 -9.36
N ILE A 101 9.77 7.45 -8.69
CA ILE A 101 8.60 8.35 -8.66
C ILE A 101 8.92 9.61 -7.85
N CYS A 102 9.53 9.43 -6.68
CA CYS A 102 10.03 10.52 -5.85
C CYS A 102 11.26 10.07 -5.02
N PRO A 103 12.49 10.26 -5.53
CA PRO A 103 13.69 9.73 -4.87
C PRO A 103 13.97 10.26 -3.46
N LYS A 104 13.41 11.42 -3.11
CA LYS A 104 13.60 12.08 -1.82
C LYS A 104 12.31 12.18 -0.99
N MET A 105 11.23 11.57 -1.46
CA MET A 105 9.87 11.71 -0.89
C MET A 105 9.43 13.17 -0.59
N ASN A 106 10.00 14.15 -1.30
CA ASN A 106 9.83 15.57 -1.03
C ASN A 106 8.88 16.28 -2.02
N ARG A 107 8.19 15.52 -2.86
CA ARG A 107 7.20 16.03 -3.83
C ARG A 107 5.82 15.46 -3.49
N PRO A 108 5.11 16.05 -2.51
CA PRO A 108 3.87 15.48 -1.98
C PRO A 108 2.79 15.28 -3.05
N ASN A 109 2.71 16.18 -4.04
CA ASN A 109 1.74 16.03 -5.14
C ASN A 109 2.02 14.79 -6.00
N ARG A 110 3.29 14.50 -6.32
CA ARG A 110 3.66 13.29 -7.08
C ARG A 110 3.34 12.01 -6.31
N ILE A 111 3.61 12.01 -5.01
CA ILE A 111 3.31 10.88 -4.12
C ILE A 111 1.79 10.65 -4.11
N LYS A 112 1.02 11.73 -3.91
CA LYS A 112 -0.44 11.70 -3.90
C LYS A 112 -1.01 11.19 -5.23
N ASP A 113 -0.50 11.68 -6.36
CA ASP A 113 -1.00 11.30 -7.68
C ASP A 113 -0.73 9.82 -7.97
N PHE A 114 0.45 9.31 -7.60
CA PHE A 114 0.76 7.89 -7.71
C PHE A 114 -0.19 7.03 -6.86
N ILE A 115 -0.33 7.34 -5.57
CA ILE A 115 -1.22 6.62 -4.66
C ILE A 115 -2.65 6.62 -5.21
N LYS A 116 -3.13 7.76 -5.71
CA LYS A 116 -4.47 7.86 -6.31
C LYS A 116 -4.63 6.93 -7.51
N ASN A 117 -3.62 6.85 -8.38
CA ASN A 117 -3.67 5.99 -9.56
C ASN A 117 -3.66 4.49 -9.20
N GLU A 118 -2.79 4.07 -8.28
CA GLU A 118 -2.73 2.69 -7.80
C GLU A 118 -4.05 2.25 -7.17
N VAL A 119 -4.59 3.08 -6.27
CA VAL A 119 -5.88 2.82 -5.60
C VAL A 119 -7.01 2.75 -6.63
N ASN A 120 -7.08 3.69 -7.58
CA ASN A 120 -8.11 3.67 -8.64
C ASN A 120 -8.01 2.41 -9.51
N SER A 121 -6.80 1.99 -9.88
CA SER A 121 -6.55 0.78 -10.65
C SER A 121 -7.07 -0.45 -9.90
N PHE A 122 -6.74 -0.55 -8.60
CA PHE A 122 -7.20 -1.64 -7.75
C PHE A 122 -8.73 -1.73 -7.69
N PHE A 123 -9.43 -0.64 -7.37
CA PHE A 123 -10.89 -0.64 -7.28
C PHE A 123 -11.57 -0.93 -8.63
N THR A 124 -10.98 -0.50 -9.74
CA THR A 124 -11.53 -0.73 -11.10
C THR A 124 -11.38 -2.19 -11.53
N ASN A 125 -10.30 -2.85 -11.14
CA ASN A 125 -9.95 -4.18 -11.63
C ASN A 125 -10.39 -5.32 -10.70
N TYR A 126 -10.46 -5.09 -9.38
CA TYR A 126 -10.60 -6.17 -8.39
C TYR A 126 -11.90 -6.12 -7.58
N ILE A 127 -12.67 -5.04 -7.64
CA ILE A 127 -13.91 -4.86 -6.83
C ILE A 127 -15.16 -4.68 -7.73
N LYS A 128 -15.09 -5.08 -8.99
CA LYS A 128 -16.28 -5.20 -9.85
C LYS A 128 -17.23 -6.29 -9.36
#